data_AF-A0A1S0Z5D3-F1
#
_entry.id   AF-A0A1S0Z5D3-F1
#
_cell.length_a   1.000
_cell.length_b   1.000
_cell.length_c   1.000
_cell.angle_alpha   90.00
_cell.angle_beta   90.00
_cell.angle_gamma   90.00
#
_symmetry.space_group_name_H-M   'P 1'
#
loop_
_entity.id
_entity.type
_entity.pdbx_description
1 polymer ?
#
loop_
_entity_poly.entity_id
_entity_poly.type
_entity_poly.pdbx_seq_one_letter_code
_entity_poly.pdbx_strand_id
1 'polypeptide(L)'
;MIANIRVLNEGNFDYLCELDIMKHSQEQIVARLKELGIDKGNFFVCGISDWEVDKIMSLDEVYLLKKAVLDLYDGDDYVVRFQLQRYVPIKKIVSTYYQFCSKDEVATVIQLSKNLDIGLLINYFFKCGNWVTAFQGFVEQGEVLNTPKGFYRKVSFE
;
A
#
# COMPACT_ATOMS: atom_id res chain seq x y z
N MET A 1 -0.84 -9.88 -9.05
CA MET A 1 0.45 -9.54 -8.42
C MET A 1 1.53 -10.43 -9.04
N ILE A 2 1.82 -10.20 -10.32
CA ILE A 2 2.81 -10.91 -11.12
C ILE A 2 4.17 -10.27 -10.84
N ALA A 3 4.95 -10.91 -9.98
CA ALA A 3 6.26 -10.45 -9.54
C ALA A 3 7.34 -10.81 -10.56
N ASN A 4 8.17 -9.85 -10.94
CA ASN A 4 9.40 -10.10 -11.71
C ASN A 4 10.48 -10.56 -10.73
N ILE A 5 10.97 -11.78 -10.88
CA ILE A 5 11.92 -12.38 -9.95
C ILE A 5 13.32 -12.32 -10.54
N ARG A 6 14.27 -11.85 -9.74
CA ARG A 6 15.70 -11.90 -10.04
C ARG A 6 16.48 -12.52 -8.90
N VAL A 7 17.63 -13.11 -9.25
CA VAL A 7 18.57 -13.69 -8.30
C VAL A 7 19.88 -12.94 -8.38
N LEU A 8 20.46 -12.61 -7.22
CA LEU A 8 21.80 -12.08 -7.12
C LEU A 8 22.81 -13.21 -7.26
N ASN A 9 23.58 -13.20 -8.34
CA ASN A 9 24.63 -14.17 -8.63
C ASN A 9 25.91 -13.43 -9.02
N GLU A 10 26.99 -13.64 -8.27
CA GLU A 10 28.31 -13.02 -8.52
C GLU A 10 28.26 -11.49 -8.75
N GLY A 11 27.35 -10.79 -8.06
CA GLY A 11 27.17 -9.34 -8.17
C GLY A 11 26.21 -8.88 -9.28
N ASN A 12 25.66 -9.78 -10.07
CA ASN A 12 24.67 -9.50 -11.12
C ASN A 12 23.26 -9.93 -10.70
N PHE A 13 22.25 -9.19 -11.13
CA PHE A 13 20.85 -9.55 -10.94
C PHE A 13 20.31 -10.25 -12.19
N ASP A 14 20.40 -11.57 -12.19
CA ASP A 14 19.93 -12.41 -13.27
C ASP A 14 18.42 -12.62 -13.18
N TYR A 15 17.74 -12.52 -14.32
CA TYR A 15 16.32 -12.84 -14.39
C TYR A 15 16.10 -14.33 -14.14
N LEU A 16 15.17 -14.66 -13.25
CA LEU A 16 14.79 -16.04 -12.95
C LEU A 16 13.45 -16.40 -13.60
N CYS A 17 12.38 -15.69 -13.26
CA CYS A 17 11.03 -15.97 -13.74
C CYS A 17 10.06 -14.82 -13.43
N GLU A 18 8.83 -14.94 -13.91
CA GLU A 18 7.67 -14.24 -13.35
C GLU A 18 6.86 -15.18 -12.46
N LEU A 19 6.35 -14.66 -11.35
CA LEU A 19 5.62 -15.43 -10.36
C LEU A 19 4.33 -14.73 -9.94
N ASP A 20 3.20 -15.43 -10.00
CA ASP A 20 1.95 -14.92 -9.44
C ASP A 20 1.91 -15.15 -7.92
N ILE A 21 2.26 -14.11 -7.17
CA ILE A 21 2.34 -14.14 -5.70
C ILE A 21 0.99 -14.51 -5.08
N MET A 22 -0.14 -14.17 -5.71
CA MET A 22 -1.46 -14.45 -5.16
C MET A 22 -1.74 -15.96 -5.12
N LYS A 23 -1.18 -16.74 -6.05
CA LYS A 23 -1.45 -18.19 -6.18
C LYS A 23 -0.61 -19.09 -5.29
N HIS A 24 0.51 -18.60 -4.75
CA HIS A 24 1.46 -19.43 -4.01
C HIS A 24 1.64 -18.95 -2.57
N SER A 25 1.80 -19.88 -1.63
CA SER A 25 2.19 -19.55 -0.25
C SER A 25 3.68 -19.22 -0.18
N GLN A 26 4.09 -18.50 0.87
CA GLN A 26 5.49 -18.11 1.01
C GLN A 26 6.38 -19.34 1.24
N GLU A 27 5.86 -20.30 2.00
CA GLU A 27 6.53 -21.56 2.34
C GLU A 27 6.78 -22.41 1.08
N GLN A 28 5.81 -22.44 0.15
CA GLN A 28 5.98 -23.13 -1.14
C GLN A 28 7.13 -22.53 -1.95
N ILE A 29 7.25 -21.20 -1.99
CA ILE A 29 8.35 -20.53 -2.69
C ILE A 29 9.68 -20.80 -2.01
N VAL A 30 9.76 -20.66 -0.68
CA VAL A 30 10.98 -20.94 0.10
C VAL A 30 11.45 -22.38 -0.08
N ALA A 31 10.54 -23.36 -0.05
CA ALA A 31 10.86 -24.76 -0.31
C ALA A 31 11.46 -24.93 -1.72
N ARG A 32 10.86 -24.28 -2.73
CA ARG A 32 11.35 -24.36 -4.11
C ARG A 32 12.73 -23.71 -4.29
N LEU A 33 13.00 -22.60 -3.62
CA LEU A 33 14.33 -21.97 -3.64
C LEU A 33 15.40 -22.89 -3.06
N LYS A 34 15.09 -23.57 -1.96
CA LYS A 34 15.98 -24.56 -1.34
C LYS A 34 16.29 -25.72 -2.28
N GLU A 35 15.29 -26.24 -3.00
CA GLU A 35 15.49 -27.30 -4.00
C GLU A 35 16.39 -26.85 -5.17
N LEU A 36 16.33 -25.57 -5.54
CA LEU A 36 17.16 -24.98 -6.59
C LEU A 36 18.55 -24.54 -6.09
N GLY A 37 18.84 -24.69 -4.79
CA GLY A 37 20.10 -24.23 -4.19
C GLY A 37 20.24 -22.70 -4.15
N ILE A 38 19.13 -21.97 -4.24
CA ILE A 38 19.11 -20.50 -4.21
C ILE A 38 18.92 -20.02 -2.77
N ASP A 39 19.85 -19.22 -2.28
CA ASP A 39 19.71 -18.57 -0.97
C ASP A 39 18.58 -17.52 -1.00
N LYS A 40 17.77 -17.47 0.05
CA LYS A 40 16.64 -16.52 0.16
C LYS A 40 17.12 -15.07 0.12
N GLY A 41 18.30 -14.76 0.67
CA GLY A 41 18.90 -13.43 0.65
C GLY A 41 19.36 -12.99 -0.74
N ASN A 42 19.52 -13.93 -1.67
CA ASN A 42 19.84 -13.65 -3.07
C ASN A 42 18.58 -13.58 -3.94
N PHE A 43 17.37 -13.77 -3.40
CA PHE A 43 16.11 -13.74 -4.14
C PHE A 43 15.43 -12.39 -4.00
N PHE A 44 15.14 -11.73 -5.13
CA PHE A 44 14.55 -10.40 -5.16
C PHE A 44 13.32 -10.33 -6.06
N VAL A 45 12.30 -9.61 -5.59
CA VAL A 45 11.19 -9.18 -6.41
C VAL A 45 11.52 -7.81 -6.99
N CYS A 46 11.83 -7.75 -8.27
CA CYS A 46 12.19 -6.52 -9.00
C CYS A 46 10.97 -5.90 -9.68
N GLY A 47 9.92 -5.67 -8.90
CA GLY A 47 8.67 -5.09 -9.37
C GLY A 47 7.52 -6.09 -9.53
N ILE A 48 6.35 -5.53 -9.82
CA ILE A 48 5.09 -6.24 -9.99
C ILE A 48 4.46 -5.75 -11.30
N SER A 49 4.57 -6.56 -12.35
CA SER A 49 4.29 -6.19 -13.74
C SER A 49 2.83 -5.77 -13.94
N ASP A 50 1.87 -6.56 -13.45
CA ASP A 50 0.43 -6.29 -13.58
C ASP A 50 -0.06 -5.12 -12.71
N TRP A 51 0.80 -4.64 -11.80
CA TRP A 51 0.54 -3.47 -10.98
C TRP A 51 1.31 -2.23 -11.46
N GLU A 52 2.14 -2.36 -12.50
CA GLU A 52 3.01 -1.29 -13.01
C GLU A 52 3.88 -0.69 -11.89
N VAL A 53 4.41 -1.55 -11.01
CA VAL A 53 5.30 -1.15 -9.92
C VAL A 53 6.71 -1.59 -10.23
N ASP A 54 7.62 -0.63 -10.34
CA ASP A 54 9.06 -0.87 -10.43
C ASP A 54 9.73 -0.56 -9.09
N LYS A 55 9.81 -1.58 -8.24
CA LYS A 55 10.38 -1.49 -6.89
C LYS A 55 11.03 -2.82 -6.52
N ILE A 56 12.27 -2.75 -6.05
CA ILE A 56 12.97 -3.91 -5.47
C ILE A 56 12.39 -4.18 -4.08
N MET A 57 11.98 -5.42 -3.85
CA MET A 57 11.37 -5.89 -2.62
C MET A 57 11.93 -7.28 -2.27
N SER A 58 12.04 -7.55 -0.98
CA SER A 58 12.26 -8.90 -0.48
C SER A 58 11.00 -9.76 -0.64
N LEU A 59 11.17 -11.08 -0.58
CA LEU A 59 10.04 -12.01 -0.54
C LEU A 59 9.10 -11.69 0.64
N ASP A 60 9.65 -11.39 1.82
CA ASP A 60 8.86 -11.08 3.01
C ASP A 60 7.97 -9.84 2.81
N GLU A 61 8.53 -8.76 2.24
CA GLU A 61 7.77 -7.54 1.95
C GLU A 61 6.60 -7.78 0.98
N VAL A 62 6.83 -8.56 -0.07
CA VAL A 62 5.81 -8.90 -1.05
C VAL A 62 4.69 -9.75 -0.44
N TYR A 63 5.02 -10.66 0.47
CA TYR A 63 4.01 -11.43 1.20
C TYR A 63 3.27 -10.61 2.27
N LEU A 64 3.89 -9.58 2.86
CA LEU A 64 3.18 -8.59 3.68
C LEU A 64 2.16 -7.81 2.86
N LEU A 65 2.50 -7.41 1.63
CA LEU A 65 1.55 -6.77 0.71
C LEU A 65 0.40 -7.69 0.32
N LYS A 66 0.69 -8.96 0.00
CA LYS A 66 -0.34 -10.00 -0.25
C LYS A 66 -1.31 -10.08 0.93
N LYS A 67 -0.77 -10.17 2.14
CA LYS A 67 -1.58 -10.23 3.36
C LYS A 67 -2.44 -8.98 3.54
N ALA A 68 -1.89 -7.79 3.30
CA ALA A 68 -2.67 -6.56 3.36
C ALA A 68 -3.84 -6.57 2.36
N VAL A 69 -3.63 -7.00 1.12
CA VAL A 69 -4.70 -7.11 0.12
C VAL A 69 -5.81 -8.06 0.58
N LEU A 70 -5.45 -9.25 1.05
CA LEU A 70 -6.42 -10.27 1.44
C LEU A 70 -7.15 -9.93 2.74
N ASP A 71 -6.42 -9.51 3.77
CA ASP A 71 -6.96 -9.39 5.13
C ASP A 71 -7.54 -7.99 5.42
N LEU A 72 -7.00 -6.93 4.80
CA LEU A 72 -7.47 -5.55 5.04
C LEU A 72 -8.48 -5.10 3.97
N TYR A 73 -8.32 -5.57 2.72
CA TYR A 73 -9.10 -5.07 1.59
C TYR A 73 -9.97 -6.14 0.93
N ASP A 74 -10.19 -7.29 1.60
CA ASP A 74 -11.05 -8.39 1.12
C ASP A 74 -10.72 -8.84 -0.33
N GLY A 75 -9.44 -8.77 -0.70
CA GLY A 75 -8.95 -9.11 -2.04
C GLY A 75 -8.89 -7.96 -3.05
N ASP A 76 -9.38 -6.75 -2.75
CA ASP A 76 -9.21 -5.57 -3.61
C ASP A 76 -7.79 -4.99 -3.47
N ASP A 77 -6.97 -5.13 -4.51
CA ASP A 77 -5.60 -4.62 -4.50
C ASP A 77 -5.47 -3.11 -4.68
N TYR A 78 -6.55 -2.40 -5.05
CA TYR A 78 -6.45 -1.05 -5.58
C TYR A 78 -5.72 -0.08 -4.65
N VAL A 79 -6.07 -0.05 -3.36
CA VAL A 79 -5.46 0.89 -2.40
C VAL A 79 -3.99 0.54 -2.15
N VAL A 80 -3.65 -0.74 -2.10
CA VAL A 80 -2.27 -1.21 -1.91
C VAL A 80 -1.43 -0.84 -3.13
N ARG A 81 -1.89 -1.19 -4.33
CA ARG A 81 -1.24 -0.86 -5.60
C ARG A 81 -1.09 0.65 -5.77
N PHE A 82 -2.15 1.42 -5.53
CA PHE A 82 -2.16 2.87 -5.67
C PHE A 82 -1.09 3.56 -4.82
N GLN A 83 -0.92 3.11 -3.57
CA GLN A 83 0.12 3.62 -2.68
C GLN A 83 1.51 3.15 -3.10
N LEU A 84 1.65 1.90 -3.54
CA LEU A 84 2.94 1.34 -3.96
C LEU A 84 3.49 2.03 -5.22
N GLN A 85 2.63 2.34 -6.19
CA GLN A 85 2.94 3.14 -7.38
C GLN A 85 3.43 4.57 -7.04
N ARG A 86 3.12 5.06 -5.84
CA ARG A 86 3.58 6.37 -5.31
C ARG A 86 4.76 6.24 -4.37
N TYR A 87 5.47 5.11 -4.41
CA TYR A 87 6.63 4.82 -3.59
C TYR A 87 6.38 4.90 -2.08
N VAL A 88 5.13 4.77 -1.63
CA VAL A 88 4.83 4.71 -0.20
C VAL A 88 5.58 3.51 0.42
N PRO A 89 6.25 3.68 1.58
CA PRO A 89 6.95 2.57 2.22
C PRO A 89 6.00 1.42 2.55
N ILE A 90 6.42 0.18 2.28
CA ILE A 90 5.59 -1.02 2.48
C ILE A 90 5.13 -1.12 3.92
N LYS A 91 6.03 -0.86 4.88
CA LYS A 91 5.69 -0.79 6.30
C LYS A 91 4.53 0.18 6.58
N LYS A 92 4.48 1.34 5.92
CA LYS A 92 3.38 2.29 6.06
C LYS A 92 2.09 1.72 5.47
N ILE A 93 2.14 1.17 4.25
CA ILE A 93 0.98 0.55 3.57
C ILE A 93 0.33 -0.54 4.43
N VAL A 94 1.13 -1.46 4.98
CA VAL A 94 0.60 -2.60 5.76
C VAL A 94 0.19 -2.24 7.19
N SER A 95 0.58 -1.06 7.66
CA SER A 95 0.22 -0.54 8.99
C SER A 95 -0.96 0.44 8.97
N THR A 96 -1.45 0.80 7.78
CA THR A 96 -2.52 1.80 7.63
C THR A 96 -3.62 1.24 6.74
N TYR A 97 -4.83 1.17 7.29
CA TYR A 97 -6.01 0.74 6.55
C TYR A 97 -6.85 1.94 6.13
N TYR A 98 -7.28 1.95 4.86
CA TYR A 98 -8.15 2.99 4.32
C TYR A 98 -9.46 2.39 3.80
N GLN A 99 -10.57 3.02 4.14
CA GLN A 99 -11.90 2.64 3.65
C GLN A 99 -12.42 3.73 2.70
N PHE A 100 -13.05 3.31 1.60
CA PHE A 100 -13.71 4.27 0.70
C PHE A 100 -14.72 5.11 1.48
N CYS A 101 -14.69 6.43 1.25
CA CYS A 101 -15.50 7.39 1.97
C CYS A 101 -16.49 8.10 1.05
N SER A 102 -16.00 8.87 0.06
CA SER A 102 -16.84 9.64 -0.86
C SER A 102 -16.04 10.09 -2.09
N LYS A 103 -16.72 10.63 -3.11
CA LYS A 103 -16.10 11.39 -4.21
C LYS A 103 -16.15 12.91 -3.98
N ASP A 104 -16.78 13.35 -2.90
CA ASP A 104 -16.96 14.74 -2.53
C ASP A 104 -16.16 15.09 -1.27
N GLU A 105 -15.45 16.22 -1.30
CA GLU A 105 -14.57 16.65 -0.21
C GLU A 105 -15.39 16.99 1.04
N VAL A 106 -16.53 17.65 0.88
CA VAL A 106 -17.39 18.06 2.01
C VAL A 106 -17.95 16.84 2.72
N ALA A 107 -18.49 15.89 1.97
CA ALA A 107 -18.97 14.62 2.50
C ALA A 107 -17.85 13.83 3.20
N THR A 108 -16.62 13.87 2.68
CA THR A 108 -15.45 13.26 3.33
C THR A 108 -15.16 13.89 4.68
N VAL A 109 -15.10 15.23 4.74
CA VAL A 109 -14.85 15.95 6.00
C VAL A 109 -15.96 15.71 7.02
N ILE A 110 -17.23 15.68 6.59
CA ILE A 110 -18.37 15.36 7.48
C ILE A 110 -18.19 13.98 8.11
N GLN A 111 -17.71 12.99 7.34
CA GLN A 111 -17.45 11.64 7.87
C GLN A 111 -16.27 11.62 8.86
N LEU A 112 -15.19 12.34 8.57
CA LEU A 112 -14.04 12.48 9.47
C LEU A 112 -14.41 13.19 10.77
N SER A 113 -15.32 14.16 10.71
CA SER A 113 -15.72 14.98 11.86
C SER A 113 -16.70 14.33 12.82
N LYS A 114 -17.25 13.15 12.49
CA LYS A 114 -18.29 12.50 13.32
C LYS A 114 -17.89 12.32 14.78
N ASN A 115 -16.59 12.14 15.04
CA ASN A 115 -16.04 11.92 16.37
C ASN A 115 -15.10 13.05 16.82
N LEU A 116 -15.08 14.19 16.12
CA LEU A 116 -14.20 15.31 16.44
C LEU A 116 -14.95 16.40 17.21
N ASP A 117 -14.22 17.09 18.09
CA ASP A 117 -14.71 18.32 18.69
C ASP A 117 -14.89 19.41 17.62
N ILE A 118 -16.11 19.95 17.53
CA ILE A 118 -16.48 20.95 16.53
C ILE A 118 -15.65 22.23 16.70
N GLY A 119 -15.32 22.61 17.94
CA GLY A 119 -14.49 23.79 18.23
C GLY A 119 -13.07 23.62 17.68
N LEU A 120 -12.46 22.44 17.87
CA LEU A 120 -11.16 22.10 17.27
C LEU A 120 -11.21 22.14 15.74
N LEU A 121 -12.28 21.59 15.14
CA LEU A 121 -12.46 21.58 13.69
C LEU A 121 -12.57 23.01 13.13
N ILE A 122 -13.41 23.86 13.73
CA ILE A 122 -13.57 25.26 13.32
C ILE A 122 -12.24 26.01 13.47
N ASN A 123 -11.53 25.83 14.59
CA ASN A 123 -10.24 26.46 14.80
C ASN A 123 -9.19 26.02 13.78
N TYR A 124 -9.20 24.74 13.39
CA TYR A 124 -8.34 24.22 12.33
C TYR A 124 -8.64 24.89 10.99
N PHE A 125 -9.90 24.90 10.55
CA PHE A 125 -10.31 25.56 9.31
C PHE A 125 -9.96 27.06 9.31
N PHE A 126 -10.18 27.75 10.43
CA PHE A 126 -9.81 29.16 10.58
C PHE A 126 -8.31 29.39 10.41
N LYS A 127 -7.46 28.54 11.02
CA LYS A 127 -5.99 28.62 10.89
C LYS A 127 -5.49 28.34 9.48
N CYS A 128 -6.14 27.43 8.75
CA CYS A 128 -5.78 27.12 7.37
C CYS A 128 -6.14 28.24 6.38
N GLY A 129 -7.04 29.14 6.74
CA GLY A 129 -7.44 30.31 5.94
C GLY A 129 -8.32 30.01 4.73
N ASN A 130 -8.27 28.80 4.16
CA ASN A 130 -9.17 28.38 3.09
C ASN A 130 -9.41 26.85 3.11
N TRP A 131 -10.52 26.44 2.48
CA TRP A 131 -10.97 25.04 2.41
C TRP A 131 -9.94 24.10 1.78
N VAL A 132 -9.33 24.49 0.65
CA VAL A 132 -8.38 23.65 -0.09
C VAL A 132 -7.17 23.30 0.76
N THR A 133 -6.63 24.29 1.48
CA THR A 133 -5.48 24.10 2.38
C THR A 133 -5.85 23.20 3.56
N ALA A 134 -7.04 23.39 4.12
CA ALA A 134 -7.53 22.55 5.22
C ALA A 134 -7.72 21.09 4.79
N PHE A 135 -8.31 20.85 3.63
CA PHE A 135 -8.53 19.50 3.10
C PHE A 135 -7.20 18.81 2.76
N GLN A 136 -6.29 19.54 2.10
CA GLN A 136 -4.95 19.05 1.79
C GLN A 136 -4.18 18.63 3.05
N GLY A 137 -4.36 19.33 4.17
CA GLY A 137 -3.77 18.94 5.44
C GLY A 137 -4.21 17.54 5.93
N PHE A 138 -5.46 17.13 5.72
CA PHE A 138 -5.90 15.75 6.01
C PHE A 138 -5.21 14.73 5.10
N VAL A 139 -4.95 15.09 3.84
CA VAL A 139 -4.23 14.23 2.89
C VAL A 139 -2.77 14.08 3.29
N GLU A 140 -2.11 15.18 3.65
CA GLU A 140 -0.69 15.20 4.05
C GLU A 140 -0.45 14.45 5.36
N GLN A 141 -1.39 14.52 6.30
CA GLN A 141 -1.35 13.75 7.55
C GLN A 141 -1.64 12.26 7.33
N GLY A 142 -2.16 11.88 6.16
CA GLY A 142 -2.58 10.51 5.87
C GLY A 142 -3.90 10.11 6.53
N GLU A 143 -4.72 11.08 6.91
CA GLU A 143 -6.10 10.82 7.37
C GLU A 143 -7.04 10.58 6.18
N VAL A 144 -6.71 11.16 5.02
CA VAL A 144 -7.39 10.93 3.75
C VAL A 144 -6.39 10.48 2.68
N LEU A 145 -6.71 9.40 1.99
CA LEU A 145 -6.07 9.02 0.74
C LEU A 145 -6.90 9.56 -0.43
N ASN A 146 -6.36 10.56 -1.13
CA ASN A 146 -6.95 11.12 -2.34
C ASN A 146 -6.57 10.28 -3.56
N THR A 147 -7.56 9.67 -4.24
CA THR A 147 -7.34 8.81 -5.40
C THR A 147 -8.29 9.15 -6.55
N PRO A 148 -8.00 8.75 -7.80
CA PRO A 148 -8.92 8.90 -8.93
C PRO A 148 -10.30 8.24 -8.73
N LYS A 149 -10.41 7.21 -7.88
CA LYS A 149 -11.71 6.57 -7.56
C LYS A 149 -12.51 7.36 -6.51
N GLY A 150 -11.89 8.32 -5.84
CA GLY A 150 -12.44 9.12 -4.74
C GLY A 150 -11.54 9.10 -3.51
N PHE A 151 -12.08 9.62 -2.42
CA PHE A 151 -11.43 9.75 -1.13
C PHE A 151 -11.65 8.51 -0.29
N TYR A 152 -10.55 8.01 0.29
CA TYR A 152 -10.58 6.96 1.28
C TYR A 152 -10.15 7.54 2.62
N ARG A 153 -10.88 7.26 3.69
CA ARG A 153 -10.52 7.71 5.04
C ARG A 153 -9.69 6.63 5.73
N LYS A 154 -8.71 7.05 6.52
CA LYS A 154 -7.99 6.15 7.40
C LYS A 154 -8.94 5.58 8.45
N VAL A 155 -8.81 4.29 8.73
CA VAL A 155 -9.57 3.60 9.78
C VAL A 155 -8.68 3.49 11.00
N SER A 156 -9.15 4.03 12.12
CA SER A 156 -8.54 3.79 13.43
C SER A 156 -9.03 2.44 13.95
N PHE A 157 -8.11 1.55 14.32
CA PHE A 157 -8.45 0.40 15.13
C PHE A 157 -8.53 0.88 16.59
N GLU A 158 -9.71 0.77 17.20
CA GLU A 158 -9.90 0.97 18.65
C GLU A 158 -9.36 -0.22 19.45
#